data_AF-A0A4Q3A5R4-F1
#
_entry.id   AF-A0A4Q3A5R4-F1
#
_cell.length_a   1.000
_cell.length_b   1.000
_cell.length_c   1.000
_cell.angle_alpha   90.00
_cell.angle_beta   90.00
_cell.angle_gamma   90.00
#
_symmetry.space_group_name_H-M   'P 1'
#
loop_
_entity.id
_entity.type
_entity.pdbx_description
1 polymer ?
#
loop_
_entity_poly.entity_id
_entity_poly.type
_entity_poly.pdbx_seq_one_letter_code
_entity_poly.pdbx_strand_id
1 'polypeptide(L)' 'MKIELDTIYRRIVDHLENGTTDMAADSIEVPASHFTDADHLARELDVFRRQPLAAATSMEIPEPGSFVTRDI' A
#
# COMPACT_ATOMS: atom_id res chain seq x y z
N MET A 1 1.06 20.71 8.03
CA MET A 1 2.43 20.23 7.75
C MET A 1 2.77 20.65 6.33
N LYS A 2 3.52 21.76 6.14
CA LYS A 2 4.02 22.14 4.82
C LYS A 2 5.29 21.33 4.57
N ILE A 3 5.25 20.49 3.55
CA ILE A 3 6.43 19.77 3.08
C ILE A 3 7.14 20.74 2.13
N GLU A 4 8.32 21.21 2.51
CA GLU A 4 9.13 22.06 1.64
C GLU A 4 9.74 21.18 0.53
N LEU A 5 9.35 21.42 -0.72
CA LEU A 5 9.76 20.62 -1.89
C LEU A 5 11.27 20.43 -2.02
N ASP A 6 12.04 21.43 -1.56
CA ASP A 6 13.50 21.41 -1.50
C ASP A 6 14.07 20.31 -0.58
N THR A 7 13.32 19.89 0.45
CA THR A 7 13.74 18.80 1.35
C THR A 7 13.55 17.40 0.75
N ILE A 8 12.44 17.18 0.01
CA ILE A 8 12.22 15.92 -0.69
C ILE A 8 13.17 15.78 -1.88
N TYR A 9 13.36 16.86 -2.65
CA TYR A 9 14.25 16.85 -3.81
C TYR A 9 15.67 16.44 -3.43
N ARG A 10 16.25 17.08 -2.40
CA ARG A 10 17.60 16.73 -1.91
C ARG A 10 17.70 15.27 -1.47
N ARG A 11 16.74 14.79 -0.68
CA ARG A 11 16.73 13.40 -0.22
C ARG A 11 16.68 12.40 -1.38
N ILE A 12 15.88 12.67 -2.42
CA ILE A 12 15.84 11.81 -3.61
C ILE A 12 17.19 11.84 -4.34
N VAL A 13 17.79 13.01 -4.52
CA VAL A 13 19.11 13.13 -5.15
C VAL A 13 20.17 12.35 -4.36
N ASP A 14 20.22 12.52 -3.04
CA ASP A 14 21.16 11.80 -2.18
C ASP A 14 20.99 10.28 -2.30
N HIS A 15 19.76 9.77 -2.36
CA HIS A 15 19.48 8.35 -2.59
C HIS A 15 19.98 7.87 -3.95
N LEU A 16 19.76 8.64 -5.01
CA LEU A 16 20.21 8.32 -6.37
C LEU A 16 21.74 8.29 -6.46
N GLU A 17 22.41 9.28 -5.89
CA GLU A 17 23.89 9.37 -5.91
C GLU A 17 24.55 8.23 -5.14
N ASN A 18 23.95 7.81 -4.03
CA ASN A 18 24.49 6.75 -3.18
C ASN A 18 23.93 5.35 -3.48
N GLY A 19 23.01 5.22 -4.44
CA GLY A 19 22.35 3.96 -4.76
C GLY A 19 21.57 3.37 -3.56
N THR A 20 20.97 4.23 -2.74
CA THR A 20 20.21 3.83 -1.54
C THR A 20 18.73 4.17 -1.69
N THR A 21 17.93 3.78 -0.70
CA THR A 21 16.55 4.24 -0.54
C THR A 21 16.25 4.33 0.95
N ASP A 22 15.12 4.92 1.33
CA ASP A 22 14.68 4.90 2.71
C ASP A 22 14.39 3.47 3.15
N MET A 23 15.13 3.02 4.15
CA MET A 23 14.94 1.71 4.77
C MET A 23 14.33 1.91 6.16
N ALA A 24 13.49 0.96 6.58
CA ALA A 24 13.10 0.89 7.98
C ALA A 24 14.35 0.68 8.86
N ALA A 25 14.30 1.14 10.11
CA ALA A 25 15.41 1.00 11.04
C ALA A 25 15.82 -0.46 11.25
N ASP A 26 14.83 -1.36 11.22
CA ASP A 26 15.01 -2.80 11.42
C ASP A 26 14.10 -3.62 10.51
N SER A 27 14.48 -4.88 10.31
CA SER A 27 13.65 -5.89 9.66
C SER A 27 12.62 -6.46 10.63
N ILE A 28 11.41 -6.73 10.13
CA ILE A 28 10.42 -7.52 10.87
C ILE A 28 10.56 -9.00 10.53
N GLU A 29 10.43 -9.86 11.54
CA GLU A 29 10.29 -11.30 11.34
C GLU A 29 8.79 -11.64 11.26
N VAL A 30 8.35 -12.14 10.11
CA VAL A 30 6.97 -12.56 9.89
C VAL A 30 6.93 -14.09 9.78
N PRO A 31 6.10 -14.79 10.58
CA PRO A 31 5.98 -16.24 10.49
C PRO A 31 5.54 -16.68 9.08
N ALA A 32 6.20 -17.71 8.54
CA ALA A 32 5.83 -18.27 7.24
C ALA A 32 4.37 -18.77 7.19
N SER A 33 3.82 -19.16 8.34
CA SER A 33 2.41 -19.55 8.47
C SER A 33 1.43 -18.42 8.14
N HIS A 34 1.78 -17.15 8.33
CA HIS A 34 0.90 -16.04 7.96
C HIS A 34 0.57 -16.03 6.45
N PHE A 35 1.44 -16.62 5.63
CA PHE A 35 1.25 -16.69 4.17
C PHE A 35 0.68 -18.03 3.69
N THR A 36 0.52 -19.02 4.58
CA THR A 36 0.19 -20.42 4.19
C THR A 36 -0.93 -21.06 5.01
N ASP A 37 -1.25 -20.53 6.19
CA ASP A 37 -2.28 -21.04 7.08
C ASP A 37 -3.67 -20.53 6.66
N ALA A 38 -4.57 -21.47 6.33
CA ALA A 38 -5.93 -21.16 5.92
C ALA A 38 -6.77 -20.53 7.03
N ASP A 39 -6.53 -20.88 8.30
CA ASP A 39 -7.26 -20.31 9.44
C ASP A 39 -6.76 -18.90 9.75
N HIS A 40 -5.50 -18.60 9.42
CA HIS A 40 -4.99 -17.23 9.43
C HIS A 40 -5.70 -16.38 8.38
N LEU A 41 -5.74 -16.86 7.13
CA LEU A 41 -6.43 -16.20 6.02
C LEU A 41 -7.91 -15.94 6.34
N ALA A 42 -8.61 -16.93 6.93
CA ALA A 42 -10.02 -16.77 7.29
C ALA A 42 -10.26 -15.59 8.24
N ARG A 43 -9.34 -15.39 9.21
CA ARG A 43 -9.38 -14.24 10.14
C ARG A 43 -9.03 -12.93 9.46
N GLU A 44 -8.07 -12.92 8.55
CA GLU A 44 -7.72 -11.72 7.77
C GLU A 44 -8.90 -11.28 6.91
N LEU A 45 -9.54 -12.20 6.18
CA LEU A 45 -10.70 -11.89 5.34
C LEU A 45 -11.87 -11.32 6.15
N ASP A 46 -12.05 -11.76 7.40
CA ASP A 46 -13.06 -11.21 8.31
C ASP A 46 -12.79 -9.73 8.65
N VAL A 47 -11.52 -9.33 8.72
CA VAL A 47 -11.12 -7.91 8.88
C VAL A 47 -11.34 -7.15 7.57
N PHE A 48 -10.86 -7.67 6.43
CA PHE A 48 -10.99 -7.01 5.13
C PHE A 48 -12.45 -6.72 4.77
N ARG A 49 -13.37 -7.64 5.10
CA ARG A 49 -14.82 -7.47 4.86
C ARG A 49 -15.50 -6.45 5.78
N ARG A 50 -14.82 -5.96 6.82
CA ARG A 50 -15.34 -4.97 7.77
C ARG A 50 -14.70 -3.60 7.66
N GLN A 51 -13.72 -3.43 6.78
CA GLN A 51 -13.04 -2.15 6.56
C GLN A 51 -13.37 -1.59 5.18
N PRO A 52 -13.40 -0.25 5.01
CA PRO A 52 -13.45 0.35 3.68
C PRO A 52 -12.24 -0.08 2.85
N LEU A 53 -12.49 -0.61 1.65
CA LEU A 53 -11.45 -1.00 0.70
C LEU A 53 -11.49 -0.09 -0.52
N ALA A 54 -10.32 0.35 -0.98
CA ALA A 54 -10.20 1.09 -2.22
C ALA A 54 -10.50 0.15 -3.41
N ALA A 55 -11.67 0.30 -4.03
CA ALA A 55 -12.12 -0.57 -5.11
C ALA A 55 -11.82 -0.03 -6.52
N ALA A 56 -11.72 1.30 -6.66
CA ALA A 56 -11.48 1.99 -7.92
C ALA A 56 -10.93 3.41 -7.70
N THR A 57 -10.24 3.93 -8.70
CA THR A 57 -9.89 5.34 -8.82
C THR A 57 -11.01 6.11 -9.53
N SER A 58 -11.07 7.44 -9.36
CA SER A 58 -12.06 8.28 -10.04
C SER A 58 -11.92 8.25 -11.57
N MET A 59 -10.72 8.01 -12.09
CA MET A 59 -10.47 7.91 -13.52
C MET A 59 -11.10 6.66 -14.15
N GLU A 60 -11.39 5.63 -13.36
CA GLU A 60 -12.07 4.41 -13.83
C GLU A 60 -13.59 4.59 -13.94
N ILE A 61 -14.15 5.63 -13.33
CA ILE A 61 -15.59 5.94 -13.33
C ILE A 61 -15.79 7.43 -13.68
N PRO A 62 -15.37 7.86 -14.90
CA PRO A 62 -15.30 9.28 -15.22
C PRO A 62 -16.67 9.91 -15.48
N GLU A 63 -17.64 9.13 -15.95
CA GLU A 63 -18.93 9.63 -16.47
C GLU A 63 -20.14 8.97 -15.77
N PRO A 64 -21.31 9.61 -15.80
CA PRO A 64 -22.55 9.00 -15.34
C PRO A 64 -22.83 7.67 -16.07
N GLY A 65 -23.02 6.59 -15.30
CA GLY A 65 -23.28 5.25 -15.83
C GLY A 65 -22.02 4.42 -16.11
N SER A 66 -20.82 4.97 -15.96
CA SER A 66 -19.61 4.14 -15.86
C SER A 66 -19.69 3.24 -14.62
N PHE A 67 -19.24 2.00 -14.73
CA PHE A 67 -19.18 1.07 -13.61
C PHE A 67 -17.96 0.14 -13.76
N VAL A 68 -17.49 -0.36 -12.62
CA VAL A 68 -16.46 -1.39 -12.56
C VAL A 68 -16.89 -2.47 -11.56
N THR A 69 -16.44 -3.70 -11.81
CA THR A 69 -16.65 -4.84 -10.91
C THR A 69 -15.30 -5.33 -10.40
N ARG A 70 -15.25 -5.78 -9.15
CA ARG A 70 -14.06 -6.34 -8.51
C ARG A 70 -14.48 -7.58 -7.73
N ASP A 71 -13.65 -8.61 -7.79
CA ASP A 71 -13.73 -9.74 -6.89
C ASP A 71 -12.74 -9.48 -5.75
N ILE A 72 -13.25 -9.49 -4.52
CA ILE A 72 -12.52 -9.19 -3.29
C ILE A 72 -12.77 -10.30 -2.27
#